data_AF-A0A4U9WIN0-F1
#
_entry.id   AF-A0A4U9WIN0-F1
#
_cell.length_a   1.000
_cell.length_b   1.000
_cell.length_c   1.000
_cell.angle_alpha   90.00
_cell.angle_beta   90.00
_cell.angle_gamma   90.00
#
_symmetry.space_group_name_H-M   'P 1'
#
loop_
_entity.id
_entity.type
_entity.pdbx_description
1 polymer ?
#
loop_
_entity_poly.entity_id
_entity_poly.type
_entity_poly.pdbx_seq_one_letter_code
_entity_poly.pdbx_strand_id
1 'polypeptide(L)' 'MTITGVVTDRTIDSHIKNLRRKLELIDGDKAFIRSVYGVGYRWEAEQCRLVNGL' A
#
# COMPACT_ATOMS: atom_id res chain seq x y z
N MET A 1 -5.17 -1.98 28.13
CA MET A 1 -3.79 -2.24 27.65
C MET A 1 -3.73 -1.76 26.20
N THR A 2 -3.48 -0.47 26.02
CA THR A 2 -3.59 0.19 24.71
C THR A 2 -2.26 -0.01 23.99
N ILE A 3 -2.22 -0.91 23.02
CA ILE A 3 -1.04 -1.07 22.16
C ILE A 3 -0.89 0.25 21.39
N THR A 4 0.24 0.90 21.63
CA THR A 4 0.63 2.22 21.18
C THR A 4 0.70 2.27 19.65
N GLY A 5 -0.29 2.92 19.03
CA GLY A 5 -0.46 3.08 17.58
C GLY A 5 0.65 3.86 16.84
N VAL A 6 1.79 4.12 17.47
CA VAL A 6 2.99 4.75 16.85
C VAL A 6 3.88 3.72 16.15
N VAL A 7 3.99 2.50 16.69
CA VAL A 7 4.92 1.49 16.15
C VAL A 7 4.33 0.84 14.89
N THR A 8 3.02 0.64 14.84
CA THR A 8 2.34 0.14 13.64
C THR A 8 2.28 1.17 12.52
N ASP A 9 1.96 2.43 12.79
CA ASP A 9 1.85 3.48 11.75
C ASP A 9 3.16 3.71 11.00
N ARG A 10 4.28 3.84 11.73
CA ARG A 10 5.62 4.01 11.14
C ARG A 10 6.10 2.78 10.37
N THR A 11 5.70 1.59 10.82
CA THR A 11 6.01 0.33 10.13
C THR A 11 5.20 0.21 8.84
N ILE A 12 3.92 0.59 8.86
CA ILE A 12 3.05 0.62 7.67
C ILE A 12 3.60 1.57 6.61
N ASP A 13 4.02 2.79 6.98
CA ASP A 13 4.63 3.73 6.02
C ASP A 13 5.86 3.13 5.33
N SER A 14 6.72 2.43 6.09
CA SER A 14 7.90 1.77 5.54
C SER A 14 7.53 0.66 4.55
N HIS A 15 6.50 -0.15 4.85
CA HIS A 15 6.02 -1.18 3.93
C HIS A 15 5.38 -0.58 2.67
N ILE A 16 4.58 0.48 2.83
CA ILE A 16 3.94 1.17 1.70
C ILE A 16 4.99 1.80 0.78
N LYS A 17 6.05 2.41 1.32
CA LYS A 17 7.17 2.94 0.52
C LYS A 17 7.87 1.85 -0.29
N ASN A 18 8.18 0.72 0.35
CA ASN A 18 8.80 -0.41 -0.34
C ASN A 18 7.90 -0.98 -1.44
N LEU A 19 6.59 -1.05 -1.20
CA LEU A 19 5.62 -1.51 -2.19
C LEU A 19 5.49 -0.53 -3.37
N ARG A 20 5.36 0.77 -3.10
CA ARG A 20 5.34 1.82 -4.14
C ARG A 20 6.56 1.73 -5.05
N ARG A 21 7.77 1.63 -4.46
CA ARG A 21 9.00 1.49 -5.23
C ARG A 21 8.98 0.27 -6.16
N LYS A 22 8.47 -0.87 -5.69
CA LYS A 22 8.35 -2.08 -6.53
C LYS A 22 7.33 -1.89 -7.66
N LEU A 23 6.24 -1.19 -7.40
CA LEU A 23 5.19 -0.93 -8.38
C LEU A 23 5.62 0.11 -9.42
N GLU A 24 6.36 1.15 -9.00
CA GLU A 24 6.96 2.15 -9.89
C GLU A 24 7.99 1.53 -10.86
N LEU A 25 8.66 0.45 -10.45
CA LEU A 25 9.54 -0.31 -11.36
C LEU A 25 8.78 -1.10 -12.43
N ILE A 26 7.51 -1.41 -12.20
CA ILE A 26 6.65 -2.13 -13.15
C ILE A 26 6.01 -1.13 -14.10
N ASP A 27 5.43 -0.05 -13.54
CA ASP A 27 4.74 0.98 -14.30
C ASP A 27 4.85 2.32 -13.56
N GLY A 28 5.81 3.17 -13.97
CA GLY A 28 6.15 4.41 -13.27
C GLY A 28 5.16 5.56 -13.47
N ASP A 29 4.25 5.45 -14.44
CA ASP A 29 3.23 6.47 -14.73
C ASP A 29 1.95 6.22 -13.92
N LYS A 30 1.69 4.96 -13.52
CA LYS A 30 0.48 4.57 -12.80
C LYS A 30 0.61 4.78 -11.29
N ALA A 31 -0.26 5.61 -10.72
CA ALA A 31 -0.39 5.77 -9.29
C ALA A 31 -1.15 4.59 -8.65
N PHE A 32 -0.44 3.53 -8.25
CA PHE A 32 -1.06 2.33 -7.67
C PHE A 32 -1.67 2.52 -6.27
N ILE A 33 -1.04 3.33 -5.41
CA ILE A 33 -1.44 3.53 -4.01
C ILE A 33 -1.58 5.02 -3.73
N ARG A 34 -2.76 5.45 -3.28
CA ARG A 34 -3.07 6.82 -2.88
C ARG A 34 -3.05 6.95 -1.35
N SER A 35 -2.38 7.98 -0.84
CA SER A 35 -2.47 8.37 0.57
C SER A 35 -3.72 9.21 0.80
N VAL A 36 -4.57 8.81 1.74
CA VAL A 36 -5.76 9.54 2.18
C VAL A 36 -5.48 10.08 3.58
N TYR A 37 -5.27 11.40 3.67
CA TYR A 37 -4.89 12.05 4.93
C TYR A 37 -5.96 11.82 6.02
N GLY A 38 -5.52 11.41 7.20
CA GLY A 38 -6.42 11.08 8.32
C GLY A 38 -7.13 9.73 8.23
N VAL A 39 -6.94 8.96 7.14
CA VAL A 39 -7.59 7.66 6.92
C VAL A 39 -6.58 6.53 6.69
N GLY A 40 -5.53 6.75 5.88
CA GLY A 40 -4.53 5.74 5.56
C GLY A 40 -4.19 5.68 4.07
N TYR A 41 -4.15 4.47 3.49
CA TYR A 41 -3.75 4.23 2.11
C TYR A 41 -4.83 3.46 1.34
N ARG A 42 -5.01 3.79 0.06
CA ARG A 42 -6.02 3.19 -0.84
C ARG A 42 -5.37 2.67 -2.11
N TRP A 43 -5.76 1.47 -2.54
CA TRP A 43 -5.39 0.90 -3.83
C TRP A 43 -6.24 1.52 -4.95
N GLU A 44 -5.58 2.08 -5.97
CA GLU A 44 -6.23 2.78 -7.08
C GLU A 44 -5.98 2.10 -8.44
N ALA A 45 -5.22 1.00 -8.47
CA ALA A 45 -5.04 0.21 -9.68
C ALA A 45 -6.18 -0.81 -9.87
N GLU A 46 -6.14 -1.52 -10.99
CA GLU A 46 -7.14 -2.55 -11.30
C GLU A 46 -7.21 -3.60 -10.20
N GLN A 47 -8.42 -4.12 -9.98
CA GLN A 47 -8.65 -5.13 -8.96
C GLN A 47 -7.80 -6.36 -9.28
N CYS A 48 -7.05 -6.83 -8.29
CA CYS A 48 -6.29 -8.06 -8.43
C CYS A 48 -7.25 -9.21 -8.76
N ARG A 49 -7.12 -9.75 -9.97
CA ARG A 49 -7.81 -10.98 -10.34
C ARG A 49 -7.11 -12.12 -9.62
N LEU A 50 -7.74 -12.64 -8.57
CA LEU A 50 -7.34 -13.90 -7.97
C LEU A 50 -7.63 -15.00 -8.99
N VAL A 51 -6.59 -15.41 -9.71
CA VAL A 51 -6.63 -16.68 -10.44
C VAL A 51 -6.49 -17.78 -9.39
N ASN A 52 -7.61 -18.18 -8.80
CA ASN A 52 -7.65 -19.46 -8.13
C ASN A 52 -7.30 -20.49 -9.22
N GLY A 53 -6.19 -21.19 -9.01
CA GLY A 53 -5.67 -22.18 -9.95
C GLY A 53 -6.70 -23.26 -10.26
N LEU A 54 -6.51 -23.87 -11.43
CA LEU A 54 -7.02 -25.19 -11.80
C LEU A 54 -7.00 -26.18 -10.62
#